data_AF-A0A966JLG3-F1
#
_entry.id   AF-A0A966JLG3-F1
#
_cell.length_a   1.000
_cell.length_b   1.000
_cell.length_c   1.000
_cell.angle_alpha   90.00
_cell.angle_beta   90.00
_cell.angle_gamma   90.00
#
_symmetry.space_group_name_H-M   'P 1'
#
loop_
_entity.id
_entity.type
_entity.pdbx_description
1 polymer ?
#
loop_
_entity_poly.entity_id
_entity_poly.type
_entity_poly.pdbx_seq_one_letter_code
_entity_poly.pdbx_strand_id
1 'polypeptide(L)'
;MSDKNFKVKNGIDAAGKLTITNTSGTDSLIEVNGAGGGQFTITPYGGISTNAGFQSIGGPSYFGGYGGTTSIVVNVTGASGQTGDLQRWTTFDGTVLAKVDSTGSISATDLTLSGNLTVNGTTTNLNSTNLIIEDKNIIIADVATPTDTTADVSHFNMS
;
A
#
# COMPACT_ATOMS: atom_id res chain seq x y z
N MET A 1 5.36 47.96 -21.33
CA MET A 1 5.53 46.50 -21.11
C MET A 1 5.91 46.33 -19.63
N SER A 2 5.01 45.84 -18.79
CA SER A 2 5.32 45.60 -17.37
C SER A 2 5.83 44.17 -17.20
N ASP A 3 6.91 44.00 -16.46
CA ASP A 3 7.60 42.74 -16.19
C ASP A 3 6.65 41.62 -15.74
N LYS A 4 6.83 40.44 -16.34
CA LYS A 4 6.10 39.19 -16.07
C LYS A 4 6.48 38.53 -14.73
N ASN A 5 6.92 39.30 -13.75
CA ASN A 5 7.38 38.77 -12.47
C ASN A 5 6.31 39.04 -11.43
N PHE A 6 5.72 37.95 -10.95
CA PHE A 6 4.70 37.87 -9.90
C PHE A 6 5.01 38.82 -8.72
N LYS A 7 4.16 39.83 -8.48
CA LYS A 7 4.30 40.77 -7.35
C LYS A 7 3.15 40.56 -6.37
N VAL A 8 3.40 39.90 -5.25
CA VAL A 8 2.45 39.87 -4.13
C VAL A 8 2.69 41.11 -3.27
N LYS A 9 1.84 42.14 -3.41
CA LYS A 9 1.82 43.25 -2.46
C LYS A 9 0.85 42.92 -1.33
N ASN A 10 1.30 43.10 -0.08
CA ASN A 10 0.54 42.92 1.17
C ASN A 10 0.24 41.46 1.60
N GLY A 11 0.83 40.45 0.96
CA GLY A 11 0.70 39.04 1.37
C GLY A 11 1.96 38.43 2.01
N ILE A 12 3.06 39.18 2.06
CA ILE A 12 4.35 38.76 2.62
C ILE A 12 4.55 39.53 3.94
N ASP A 13 4.81 38.81 5.03
CA ASP A 13 5.08 39.45 6.32
C ASP A 13 6.47 40.10 6.37
N ALA A 14 6.77 40.80 7.46
CA ALA A 14 8.05 41.49 7.64
C ALA A 14 9.26 40.53 7.69
N ALA A 15 9.05 39.21 7.85
CA ALA A 15 10.07 38.18 7.84
C ALA A 15 10.22 37.50 6.46
N GLY A 16 9.45 37.92 5.45
CA GLY A 16 9.50 37.36 4.10
C GLY A 16 8.60 36.14 3.88
N LYS A 17 7.77 35.76 4.85
CA LYS A 17 6.86 34.62 4.74
C LYS A 17 5.57 35.06 4.03
N LEU A 18 5.26 34.41 2.91
CA LEU A 18 4.00 34.54 2.21
C LEU A 18 2.93 33.69 2.94
N THR A 19 1.92 34.33 3.51
CA THR A 19 0.78 33.65 4.14
C THR A 19 -0.45 33.81 3.27
N ILE A 20 -0.98 32.71 2.77
CA ILE A 20 -2.24 32.68 2.00
C ILE A 20 -3.27 32.03 2.93
N THR A 21 -4.39 32.70 3.20
CA THR A 21 -5.45 32.22 4.12
C THR A 21 -6.82 32.43 3.46
N ASN A 22 -7.61 31.35 3.28
CA ASN A 22 -8.99 31.46 2.82
C ASN A 22 -9.87 31.78 4.04
N THR A 23 -10.43 32.98 4.07
CA THR A 23 -11.19 33.51 5.21
C THR A 23 -12.71 33.46 5.03
N SER A 24 -13.24 32.90 3.93
CA SER A 24 -14.70 32.88 3.70
C SER A 24 -15.28 31.59 3.13
N GLY A 25 -14.58 30.46 3.30
CA GLY A 25 -15.16 29.13 3.11
C GLY A 25 -15.38 28.73 1.65
N THR A 26 -15.26 27.42 1.41
CA THR A 26 -15.44 26.68 0.14
C THR A 26 -14.42 26.85 -1.01
N ASP A 27 -13.55 27.86 -1.04
CA ASP A 27 -12.55 27.99 -2.14
C ASP A 27 -11.15 27.38 -1.85
N SER A 28 -10.41 26.99 -2.90
CA SER A 28 -9.03 26.48 -2.81
C SER A 28 -8.02 27.57 -2.43
N LEU A 29 -7.02 27.24 -1.58
CA LEU A 29 -6.05 28.20 -1.05
C LEU A 29 -4.95 28.60 -2.05
N ILE A 30 -4.50 27.67 -2.90
CA ILE A 30 -3.51 27.89 -3.97
C ILE A 30 -3.93 27.04 -5.18
N GLU A 31 -4.20 27.67 -6.32
CA GLU A 31 -4.39 26.99 -7.60
C GLU A 31 -3.23 27.28 -8.54
N VAL A 32 -2.45 26.26 -8.91
CA VAL A 32 -1.50 26.36 -10.03
C VAL A 32 -2.21 25.80 -11.26
N ASN A 33 -2.98 26.64 -11.95
CA ASN A 33 -3.72 26.24 -13.14
C ASN A 33 -2.78 26.14 -14.36
N GLY A 34 -2.34 24.92 -14.68
CA GLY A 34 -1.98 24.54 -16.03
C GLY A 34 -3.21 24.03 -16.77
N ALA A 35 -3.42 24.43 -18.03
CA ALA A 35 -4.48 23.89 -18.86
C ALA A 35 -4.32 22.35 -18.95
N GLY A 36 -5.14 21.59 -18.23
CA GLY A 36 -5.02 20.13 -18.19
C GLY A 36 -5.20 19.41 -16.83
N GLY A 37 -5.65 20.09 -15.76
CA GLY A 37 -6.37 19.41 -14.67
C GLY A 37 -5.57 18.68 -13.59
N GLY A 38 -4.46 19.25 -13.09
CA GLY A 38 -3.80 18.75 -11.87
C GLY A 38 -3.69 19.85 -10.81
N GLN A 39 -4.51 19.81 -9.75
CA GLN A 39 -4.45 20.76 -8.64
C GLN A 39 -3.76 20.12 -7.42
N PHE A 40 -2.69 20.74 -6.93
CA PHE A 40 -1.95 20.32 -5.72
C PHE A 40 -2.46 21.12 -4.51
N THR A 41 -3.19 20.46 -3.60
CA THR A 41 -3.70 21.08 -2.36
C THR A 41 -2.88 20.63 -1.16
N ILE A 42 -2.21 21.57 -0.45
CA ILE A 42 -1.59 21.32 0.87
C ILE A 42 -2.62 21.67 1.95
N THR A 43 -2.98 20.69 2.77
CA THR A 43 -3.87 20.88 3.93
C THR A 43 -3.10 21.41 5.16
N PRO A 44 -3.78 21.99 6.17
CA PRO A 44 -3.15 22.52 7.39
C PRO A 44 -2.34 21.50 8.20
N TYR A 45 -2.51 20.21 7.94
CA TYR A 45 -1.77 19.10 8.57
C TYR A 45 -0.70 18.50 7.65
N GLY A 46 -0.34 19.17 6.54
CA GLY A 46 0.73 18.76 5.62
C GLY A 46 0.35 17.66 4.64
N GLY A 47 -0.91 17.22 4.61
CA GLY A 47 -1.39 16.25 3.63
C GLY A 47 -1.55 16.88 2.25
N ILE A 48 -1.07 16.18 1.22
CA ILE A 48 -1.30 16.50 -0.19
C ILE A 48 -2.55 15.72 -0.63
N SER A 49 -3.54 16.39 -1.21
CA SER A 49 -4.76 15.77 -1.75
C SER A 49 -4.90 16.05 -3.25
N THR A 50 -5.07 15.00 -4.04
CA THR A 50 -5.37 15.06 -5.48
C THR A 50 -6.75 14.45 -5.74
N ASN A 51 -7.56 15.13 -6.55
CA ASN A 51 -8.88 14.66 -6.94
C ASN A 51 -8.70 13.68 -8.12
N ALA A 52 -8.70 12.37 -7.84
CA ALA A 52 -8.65 11.25 -8.79
C ALA A 52 -7.29 10.83 -9.41
N GLY A 53 -6.14 11.29 -8.90
CA GLY A 53 -4.82 10.92 -9.43
C GLY A 53 -3.91 10.28 -8.39
N PHE A 54 -3.13 9.27 -8.81
CA PHE A 54 -1.98 8.77 -8.06
C PHE A 54 -1.12 9.94 -7.56
N GLN A 55 -0.84 9.94 -6.27
CA GLN A 55 0.17 10.83 -5.69
C GLN A 55 1.55 10.31 -6.12
N SER A 56 2.06 10.77 -7.25
CA SER A 56 3.43 10.49 -7.66
C SER A 56 4.37 11.32 -6.77
N ILE A 57 4.78 10.73 -5.65
CA ILE A 57 5.77 11.33 -4.77
C ILE A 57 7.13 10.91 -5.31
N GLY A 58 7.83 11.83 -5.96
CA GLY A 58 9.16 11.61 -6.54
C GLY A 58 10.22 11.47 -5.45
N GLY A 59 10.25 10.32 -4.76
CA GLY A 59 11.17 10.02 -3.66
C GLY A 59 10.50 9.19 -2.56
N PRO A 60 11.24 8.77 -1.52
CA PRO A 60 10.66 8.07 -0.38
C PRO A 60 9.64 8.98 0.33
N SER A 61 8.38 8.53 0.37
CA SER A 61 7.29 9.20 1.06
C SER A 61 7.06 8.57 2.43
N TYR A 62 7.12 9.39 3.49
CA TYR A 62 6.78 8.95 4.85
C TYR A 62 5.31 9.23 5.11
N PHE A 63 4.50 8.17 5.18
CA PHE A 63 3.15 8.23 5.72
C PHE A 63 3.23 7.84 7.19
N GLY A 64 2.81 8.73 8.10
CA GLY A 64 2.85 8.50 9.54
C GLY A 64 1.52 8.88 10.18
N GLY A 65 1.06 8.06 11.14
CA GLY A 65 -0.11 8.37 11.96
C GLY A 65 0.28 9.31 13.08
N TYR A 66 -0.49 10.37 13.32
CA TYR A 66 -0.28 11.28 14.44
C TYR A 66 -1.09 10.81 15.67
N GLY A 67 -0.40 10.46 16.76
CA GLY A 67 -0.90 10.62 18.13
C GLY A 67 -2.12 9.81 18.59
N GLY A 68 -2.33 8.57 18.11
CA GLY A 68 -3.35 7.68 18.64
C GLY A 68 -2.96 6.20 18.52
N THR A 69 -3.46 5.35 19.42
CA THR A 69 -3.12 3.90 19.44
C THR A 69 -3.72 3.09 18.28
N THR A 70 -4.49 3.71 17.37
CA THR A 70 -5.25 3.05 16.30
C THR A 70 -5.18 3.75 14.94
N SER A 71 -4.15 4.55 14.66
CA SER A 71 -4.07 5.31 13.40
C SER A 71 -3.82 4.38 12.19
N ILE A 72 -4.78 4.29 11.26
CA ILE A 72 -4.55 3.74 9.92
C ILE A 72 -3.84 4.81 9.08
N VAL A 73 -2.63 4.49 8.65
CA VAL A 73 -1.76 5.42 7.92
C VAL A 73 -2.07 5.43 6.42
N VAL A 74 -2.45 4.27 5.87
CA VAL A 74 -2.90 4.11 4.48
C VAL A 74 -4.10 3.17 4.49
N ASN A 75 -5.25 3.65 4.01
CA ASN A 75 -6.39 2.81 3.70
C ASN A 75 -6.53 2.69 2.18
N VAL A 76 -6.37 1.49 1.65
CA VAL A 76 -6.56 1.20 0.22
C VAL A 76 -7.89 0.46 0.07
N THR A 77 -8.83 1.04 -0.66
CA THR A 77 -10.15 0.46 -0.89
C THR A 77 -10.44 0.45 -2.39
N GLY A 78 -10.80 -0.71 -2.93
CA GLY A 78 -11.22 -0.83 -4.32
C GLY A 78 -12.59 -0.20 -4.55
N ALA A 79 -12.81 0.34 -5.76
CA ALA A 79 -14.15 0.72 -6.18
C ALA A 79 -15.00 -0.54 -6.44
N SER A 80 -16.33 -0.40 -6.44
CA SER A 80 -17.22 -1.48 -6.89
C SER A 80 -16.87 -1.88 -8.32
N GLY A 81 -16.69 -3.18 -8.57
CA GLY A 81 -16.28 -3.70 -9.87
C GLY A 81 -14.79 -3.52 -10.20
N GLN A 82 -13.93 -3.25 -9.21
CA GLN A 82 -12.48 -3.22 -9.38
C GLN A 82 -11.97 -4.56 -9.97
N THR A 83 -11.29 -4.48 -11.11
CA THR A 83 -10.71 -5.66 -11.79
C THR A 83 -9.18 -5.69 -11.75
N GLY A 84 -8.53 -4.53 -11.58
CA GLY A 84 -7.08 -4.42 -11.42
C GLY A 84 -6.63 -4.51 -9.95
N ASP A 85 -5.33 -4.65 -9.74
CA ASP A 85 -4.74 -4.74 -8.39
C ASP A 85 -4.99 -3.47 -7.56
N LEU A 86 -5.25 -3.64 -6.26
CA LEU A 86 -5.41 -2.54 -5.30
C LEU A 86 -4.08 -1.84 -5.00
N GLN A 87 -3.00 -2.60 -4.97
CA GLN A 87 -1.66 -2.10 -4.73
C GLN A 87 -0.63 -2.97 -5.45
N ARG A 88 0.41 -2.34 -6.02
CA ARG A 88 1.56 -3.03 -6.61
C ARG A 88 2.86 -2.41 -6.13
N TRP A 89 3.84 -3.26 -5.86
CA TRP A 89 5.23 -2.87 -5.66
C TRP A 89 6.03 -3.36 -6.87
N THR A 90 6.59 -2.42 -7.61
CA THR A 90 7.30 -2.70 -8.87
C THR A 90 8.72 -2.17 -8.86
N THR A 91 9.58 -2.80 -9.65
CA THR A 91 10.87 -2.24 -10.07
C THR A 91 10.67 -1.15 -11.12
N PHE A 92 11.76 -0.43 -11.46
CA PHE A 92 11.71 0.66 -12.45
C PHE A 92 11.36 0.17 -13.87
N ASP A 93 11.67 -1.08 -14.21
CA ASP A 93 11.33 -1.72 -15.49
C ASP A 93 9.90 -2.26 -15.54
N GLY A 94 9.13 -2.15 -14.45
CA GLY A 94 7.72 -2.54 -14.38
C GLY A 94 7.46 -3.97 -13.89
N THR A 95 8.49 -4.73 -13.51
CA THR A 95 8.31 -6.05 -12.88
C THR A 95 7.57 -5.90 -11.54
N VAL A 96 6.48 -6.63 -11.35
CA VAL A 96 5.73 -6.66 -10.08
C VAL A 96 6.42 -7.62 -9.12
N LEU A 97 6.98 -7.10 -8.03
CA LEU A 97 7.63 -7.90 -6.98
C LEU A 97 6.63 -8.42 -5.95
N ALA A 98 5.62 -7.61 -5.65
CA ALA A 98 4.50 -7.98 -4.79
C ALA A 98 3.25 -7.17 -5.15
N LYS A 99 2.08 -7.67 -4.75
CA LYS A 99 0.81 -6.96 -4.94
C LYS A 99 -0.29 -7.41 -3.99
N VAL A 100 -1.32 -6.57 -3.89
CA VAL A 100 -2.65 -6.90 -3.38
C VAL A 100 -3.62 -6.80 -4.55
N ASP A 101 -4.25 -7.91 -4.93
CA ASP A 101 -5.21 -7.90 -6.05
C ASP A 101 -6.58 -7.33 -5.64
N SER A 102 -7.52 -7.24 -6.59
CA SER A 102 -8.87 -6.71 -6.34
C SER A 102 -9.69 -7.52 -5.32
N THR A 103 -9.30 -8.77 -5.05
CA THR A 103 -9.94 -9.64 -4.05
C THR A 103 -9.29 -9.52 -2.67
N GLY A 104 -8.18 -8.77 -2.57
CA GLY A 104 -7.38 -8.67 -1.36
C GLY A 104 -6.30 -9.74 -1.22
N SER A 105 -6.10 -10.59 -2.23
CA SER A 105 -5.07 -11.63 -2.18
C SER A 105 -3.68 -11.00 -2.33
N ILE A 106 -2.76 -11.43 -1.48
CA ILE A 106 -1.36 -10.99 -1.50
C ILE A 106 -0.52 -12.00 -2.27
N SER A 107 0.28 -11.53 -3.23
CA SER A 107 1.28 -12.35 -3.91
C SER A 107 2.61 -11.61 -3.98
N ALA A 108 3.71 -12.37 -3.91
CA ALA A 108 5.08 -11.87 -3.99
C ALA A 108 6.00 -12.92 -4.65
N THR A 109 7.06 -12.47 -5.33
CA THR A 109 8.00 -13.36 -6.03
C THR A 109 8.85 -14.19 -5.06
N ASP A 110 9.39 -13.55 -4.03
CA ASP A 110 10.20 -14.19 -2.99
C ASP A 110 9.63 -13.82 -1.62
N LEU A 111 9.29 -14.83 -0.81
CA LEU A 111 8.75 -14.62 0.53
C LEU A 111 9.63 -15.31 1.58
N THR A 112 10.17 -14.53 2.51
CA THR A 112 10.82 -15.02 3.73
C THR A 112 10.03 -14.56 4.93
N LEU A 113 9.56 -15.48 5.76
CA LEU A 113 8.87 -15.20 7.02
C LEU A 113 9.81 -15.48 8.19
N SER A 114 10.12 -14.45 8.97
CA SER A 114 11.00 -14.58 10.16
C SER A 114 10.27 -15.07 11.41
N GLY A 115 8.93 -15.12 11.36
CA GLY A 115 8.07 -15.59 12.43
C GLY A 115 7.31 -16.86 12.06
N ASN A 116 6.28 -17.17 12.85
CA ASN A 116 5.45 -18.35 12.65
C ASN A 116 4.59 -18.22 11.38
N LEU A 117 4.33 -19.36 10.73
CA LEU A 117 3.31 -19.49 9.70
C LEU A 117 2.12 -20.28 10.25
N THR A 118 0.92 -19.71 10.18
CA THR A 118 -0.34 -20.40 10.44
C THR A 118 -1.21 -20.29 9.21
N VAL A 119 -1.68 -21.42 8.67
CA VAL A 119 -2.52 -21.46 7.47
C VAL A 119 -3.92 -21.89 7.87
N ASN A 120 -4.88 -20.96 7.81
CA ASN A 120 -6.31 -21.23 8.05
C ASN A 120 -7.02 -21.61 6.75
N GLY A 121 -6.47 -22.61 6.06
CA GLY A 121 -6.99 -23.15 4.81
C GLY A 121 -6.98 -24.67 4.85
N THR A 122 -7.70 -25.31 3.94
CA THR A 122 -7.79 -26.78 3.88
C THR A 122 -6.60 -27.41 3.15
N THR A 123 -5.76 -26.62 2.49
CA THR A 123 -4.68 -27.12 1.63
C THR A 123 -3.47 -26.18 1.65
N THR A 124 -2.28 -26.75 1.73
CA THR A 124 -1.00 -26.07 1.49
C THR A 124 -0.29 -26.80 0.36
N ASN A 125 0.05 -26.09 -0.71
CA ASN A 125 0.82 -26.65 -1.84
C ASN A 125 2.28 -26.19 -1.73
N LEU A 126 3.21 -27.14 -1.65
CA LEU A 126 4.66 -26.87 -1.68
C LEU A 126 5.24 -27.52 -2.92
N ASN A 127 5.62 -26.70 -3.90
CA ASN A 127 6.28 -27.15 -5.12
C ASN A 127 7.72 -26.65 -5.12
N SER A 128 8.56 -27.32 -4.34
CA SER A 128 9.98 -27.01 -4.16
C SER A 128 10.81 -28.27 -4.38
N THR A 129 12.10 -28.10 -4.74
CA THR A 129 13.04 -29.23 -4.81
C THR A 129 13.28 -29.86 -3.44
N ASN A 130 13.31 -29.02 -2.40
CA ASN A 130 13.59 -29.44 -1.03
C ASN A 130 12.54 -28.87 -0.07
N LEU A 131 12.24 -29.64 0.97
CA LEU A 131 11.58 -29.19 2.19
C LEU A 131 12.53 -29.51 3.35
N ILE A 132 13.08 -28.47 3.98
CA ILE A 132 14.02 -28.61 5.11
C ILE A 132 13.26 -28.21 6.38
N ILE A 133 13.27 -29.09 7.38
CA ILE A 133 12.63 -28.87 8.68
C ILE A 133 13.62 -29.29 9.75
N GLU A 134 14.03 -28.35 10.59
CA GLU A 134 15.01 -28.57 11.67
C GLU A 134 14.36 -28.93 13.01
N ASP A 135 13.03 -29.00 13.05
CA ASP A 135 12.31 -29.34 14.28
C ASP A 135 12.44 -30.83 14.60
N LYS A 136 12.49 -31.16 15.90
CA LYS A 136 12.52 -32.55 16.36
C LYS A 136 11.21 -33.27 16.11
N ASN A 137 10.09 -32.53 16.17
CA ASN A 137 8.76 -33.09 16.04
C ASN A 137 8.06 -32.48 14.82
N ILE A 138 7.49 -33.33 13.98
CA ILE A 138 6.60 -32.92 12.88
C ILE A 138 5.29 -33.69 13.08
N ILE A 139 4.19 -32.95 13.19
CA ILE A 139 2.85 -33.52 13.36
C ILE A 139 2.13 -33.44 12.01
N ILE A 140 1.71 -34.59 11.49
CA ILE A 140 0.99 -34.72 10.22
C ILE A 140 -0.29 -35.49 10.50
N ALA A 141 -1.38 -35.06 9.84
CA ALA A 141 -2.69 -35.73 9.95
C ALA A 141 -3.18 -35.90 11.41
N ASP A 142 -2.97 -34.88 12.24
CA ASP A 142 -3.47 -34.85 13.61
C ASP A 142 -4.99 -34.66 13.62
N VAL A 143 -5.69 -35.79 13.66
CA VAL A 143 -7.15 -35.86 13.70
C VAL A 143 -7.59 -36.83 14.80
N ALA A 144 -8.60 -36.46 15.58
CA ALA A 144 -9.04 -37.27 16.72
C ALA A 144 -9.62 -38.65 16.33
N THR A 145 -10.14 -38.80 15.11
CA THR A 145 -10.72 -40.04 14.58
C THR A 145 -10.43 -40.18 13.07
N PRO A 146 -9.29 -40.76 12.68
CA PRO A 146 -8.93 -40.88 11.27
C PRO A 146 -9.89 -41.81 10.52
N THR A 147 -10.36 -41.40 9.34
CA THR A 147 -11.05 -42.26 8.40
C THR A 147 -10.19 -42.42 7.15
N ASP A 148 -10.24 -43.59 6.53
CA ASP A 148 -9.46 -43.96 5.34
C ASP A 148 -9.72 -43.05 4.11
N THR A 149 -10.70 -42.16 4.18
CA THR A 149 -11.00 -41.14 3.15
C THR A 149 -10.26 -39.82 3.33
N THR A 150 -9.62 -39.59 4.48
CA THR A 150 -8.92 -38.32 4.82
C THR A 150 -7.50 -38.52 5.34
N ALA A 151 -7.12 -39.76 5.66
CA ALA A 151 -5.86 -40.12 6.30
C ALA A 151 -4.88 -40.86 5.37
N ASP A 152 -5.01 -40.71 4.05
CA ASP A 152 -3.99 -41.17 3.13
C ASP A 152 -2.89 -40.08 3.09
N VAL A 153 -1.89 -40.20 3.96
CA VAL A 153 -0.55 -39.64 3.70
C VAL A 153 -0.06 -40.32 2.43
N SER A 154 -0.60 -39.85 1.32
CA SER A 154 -0.54 -40.46 0.00
C SER A 154 0.91 -40.42 -0.42
N HIS A 155 1.58 -41.54 -0.17
CA HIS A 155 2.93 -41.85 -0.62
C HIS A 155 3.99 -40.79 -0.24
N PHE A 156 4.56 -40.90 0.96
CA PHE A 156 5.95 -40.45 1.15
C PHE A 156 6.87 -41.39 0.33
N ASN A 157 6.93 -41.16 -0.99
CA ASN A 157 7.86 -41.87 -1.86
C ASN A 157 9.25 -41.26 -1.65
N MET A 158 10.03 -41.88 -0.77
CA MET A 158 11.47 -41.71 -0.76
C MET A 158 12.05 -42.50 -1.94
N SER A 159 12.54 -41.83 -2.98
CA SER A 159 13.35 -42.47 -4.04
C SER A 159 14.82 -42.40 -3.70
#